data_AF-A0A536KZF3-F1
#
_entry.id   AF-A0A536KZF3-F1
#
_cell.length_a   1.000
_cell.length_b   1.000
_cell.length_c   1.000
_cell.angle_alpha   90.00
_cell.angle_beta   90.00
_cell.angle_gamma   90.00
#
_symmetry.space_group_name_H-M   'P 1'
#
loop_
_entity.id
_entity.type
_entity.pdbx_description
1 polymer ?
#
loop_
_entity_poly.entity_id
_entity_poly.type
_entity_poly.pdbx_seq_one_letter_code
_entity_poly.pdbx_strand_id
1 'polypeptide(L)'
;MRGPIDVLKGRVGGFTKMEIARRTVPCYKYVLEKDGEQLAVCLLVDSGKLYRFPYETLKGIRGLEVKARFLRGEMEHLRLREFQPGLCRYVERADQAV
;
A
#
# COMPACT_ATOMS: atom_id res chain seq x y z
N MET A 1 11.18 27.15 -17.74
CA MET A 1 11.41 26.68 -16.35
C MET A 1 10.19 25.86 -15.97
N ARG A 2 10.34 24.60 -15.50
CA ARG A 2 9.18 23.78 -15.09
C ARG A 2 8.60 24.32 -13.79
N GLY A 3 7.29 24.52 -13.73
CA GLY A 3 6.60 25.00 -12.53
C GLY A 3 6.39 23.88 -11.50
N PRO A 4 6.06 24.20 -10.24
CA PRO A 4 5.80 23.19 -9.19
C PRO A 4 4.71 22.17 -9.58
N ILE A 5 3.70 22.60 -10.36
CA ILE A 5 2.64 21.73 -10.89
C ILE A 5 3.18 20.67 -11.85
N ASP A 6 4.20 20.98 -12.66
CA ASP A 6 4.78 20.04 -13.62
C ASP A 6 5.48 18.88 -12.90
N VAL A 7 6.02 19.13 -11.71
CA VAL A 7 6.62 18.10 -10.85
C VAL A 7 5.57 17.14 -10.32
N LEU A 8 4.37 17.64 -9.97
CA LEU A 8 3.24 16.85 -9.47
C LEU A 8 2.51 16.09 -10.59
N LYS A 9 2.45 16.67 -11.80
CA LYS A 9 1.94 16.02 -13.02
C LYS A 9 2.89 14.97 -13.59
N GLY A 10 4.15 14.96 -13.15
CA GLY A 10 5.09 13.90 -13.49
C GLY A 10 4.53 12.52 -13.16
N ARG A 11 4.74 11.55 -14.06
CA ARG A 11 4.25 10.18 -13.90
C ARG A 11 5.31 9.28 -13.27
N VAL A 12 4.85 8.31 -12.48
CA VAL A 12 5.61 7.26 -11.82
C VAL A 12 4.79 5.98 -11.94
N GLY A 13 5.38 4.90 -12.48
CA GLY A 13 4.67 3.63 -12.61
C GLY A 13 3.36 3.70 -13.38
N GLY A 14 3.26 4.57 -14.39
CA GLY A 14 2.05 4.73 -15.21
C GLY A 14 1.00 5.69 -14.64
N PHE A 15 1.14 6.21 -13.42
CA PHE A 15 0.21 7.16 -12.80
C PHE A 15 0.89 8.49 -12.50
N THR A 16 0.15 9.59 -12.44
CA THR A 16 0.65 10.85 -11.87
C THR A 16 0.92 10.68 -10.38
N LYS A 17 1.88 11.43 -9.83
CA LYS A 17 2.18 11.39 -8.39
C LYS A 17 0.95 11.71 -7.54
N MET A 18 0.08 12.60 -8.02
CA MET A 18 -1.17 12.95 -7.35
C MET A 18 -2.18 11.80 -7.34
N GLU A 19 -2.32 11.06 -8.44
CA GLU A 19 -3.19 9.88 -8.47
C GLU A 19 -2.75 8.83 -7.46
N ILE A 20 -1.44 8.56 -7.39
CA ILE A 20 -0.88 7.61 -6.42
C ILE A 20 -1.21 8.04 -5.00
N ALA A 21 -0.94 9.32 -4.65
CA ALA A 21 -1.20 9.83 -3.31
C ALA A 21 -2.68 9.81 -2.92
N ARG A 22 -3.59 10.11 -3.85
CA ARG A 22 -5.04 10.14 -3.57
C ARG A 22 -5.65 8.75 -3.47
N ARG A 23 -5.17 7.81 -4.27
CA ARG A 23 -5.72 6.46 -4.37
C ARG A 23 -5.09 5.48 -3.39
N THR A 24 -4.03 5.89 -2.67
CA THR A 24 -3.35 5.05 -1.69
C THR A 24 -3.24 5.76 -0.33
N VAL A 25 -4.00 5.29 0.65
CA VAL A 25 -4.09 5.88 2.00
C VAL A 25 -3.41 4.92 2.99
N PRO A 26 -2.33 5.34 3.68
CA PRO A 26 -1.72 4.52 4.72
C PRO A 26 -2.60 4.48 5.97
N CYS A 27 -2.65 3.36 6.66
CA CYS A 27 -3.27 3.23 7.97
C CYS A 27 -2.50 2.24 8.84
N TYR A 28 -2.77 2.24 10.14
CA TYR A 28 -2.21 1.28 11.10
C TYR A 28 -3.31 0.35 11.60
N LYS A 29 -3.06 -0.95 11.52
CA LYS A 29 -3.94 -1.99 12.07
C LYS A 29 -3.09 -3.13 12.62
N TYR A 30 -3.66 -3.90 13.52
CA TYR A 30 -3.04 -5.16 13.91
C TYR A 30 -3.24 -6.18 12.79
N VAL A 31 -2.19 -6.90 12.45
CA VAL A 31 -2.20 -7.97 11.44
C VAL A 31 -1.73 -9.25 12.10
N LEU A 32 -2.44 -10.35 11.84
CA LEU A 32 -1.99 -11.68 12.21
C LEU A 32 -0.86 -12.12 11.28
N GLU A 33 0.38 -11.91 11.72
CA GLU A 33 1.59 -12.40 11.09
C GLU A 33 1.93 -13.81 11.60
N LYS A 34 3.00 -14.45 11.10
CA LYS A 34 3.37 -15.82 11.47
C LYS A 34 3.73 -15.96 12.96
N ASP A 35 4.37 -14.95 13.52
CA ASP A 35 4.82 -14.93 14.91
C ASP A 35 3.76 -14.38 15.88
N GLY A 36 2.56 -14.08 15.37
CA GLY A 36 1.44 -13.57 16.15
C GLY A 36 0.91 -12.23 15.65
N GLU A 37 0.16 -11.55 16.52
CA GLU A 37 -0.44 -10.25 16.23
C GLU A 37 0.61 -9.14 16.31
N GLN A 38 0.74 -8.35 15.24
CA GLN A 38 1.65 -7.21 15.20
C GLN A 38 0.97 -5.96 14.64
N LEU A 39 1.26 -4.79 15.25
CA LEU A 39 0.88 -3.52 14.66
C LEU A 39 1.66 -3.29 13.36
N ALA A 40 0.95 -3.07 12.27
CA ALA A 40 1.52 -3.01 10.94
C ALA A 40 0.99 -1.81 10.14
N VAL A 41 1.83 -1.26 9.26
CA VAL A 41 1.36 -0.32 8.24
C VAL A 41 0.65 -1.08 7.14
N CYS A 42 -0.55 -0.64 6.84
CA CYS A 42 -1.37 -1.13 5.75
C CYS A 42 -1.57 0.00 4.72
N LEU A 43 -1.94 -0.38 3.50
CA LEU A 43 -2.25 0.54 2.43
C LEU A 43 -3.67 0.29 1.93
N LEU A 44 -4.57 1.24 2.13
CA LEU A 44 -5.90 1.25 1.53
C LEU A 44 -5.80 1.82 0.11
N VAL A 45 -6.20 1.02 -0.87
CA VAL A 45 -6.13 1.31 -2.29
C VAL A 45 -7.55 1.45 -2.83
N ASP A 46 -7.80 2.53 -3.56
CA ASP A 46 -9.09 2.86 -4.18
C ASP A 46 -10.29 2.79 -3.22
N SER A 47 -10.04 3.04 -1.93
CA SER A 47 -11.03 2.96 -0.85
C SER A 47 -11.77 1.63 -0.70
N GLY A 48 -11.38 0.59 -1.44
CA GLY A 48 -11.99 -0.75 -1.38
C GLY A 48 -11.00 -1.84 -1.02
N LYS A 49 -9.70 -1.58 -1.14
CA LYS A 49 -8.68 -2.61 -1.02
C LYS A 49 -7.58 -2.32 0.01
N LEU A 50 -7.64 -2.93 1.19
CA LEU A 50 -6.56 -2.97 2.18
C LEU A 50 -5.44 -4.02 1.92
N TYR A 51 -4.17 -3.60 1.91
CA TYR A 51 -3.01 -4.49 1.79
C TYR A 51 -2.03 -4.30 2.92
N ARG A 52 -1.21 -5.32 3.22
CA ARG A 52 0.00 -5.14 4.03
C ARG A 52 1.00 -4.29 3.25
N PHE A 53 1.65 -3.34 3.92
CA PHE A 53 2.67 -2.49 3.32
C PHE A 53 4.03 -2.68 4.02
N PRO A 54 4.84 -3.67 3.62
CA PRO A 54 6.12 -3.99 4.28
C PRO A 54 7.27 -3.03 3.92
N TYR A 55 6.97 -1.92 3.25
CA TYR A 55 7.98 -1.00 2.67
C TYR A 55 8.04 0.35 3.40
N GLU A 56 7.84 0.34 4.71
CA GLU A 56 7.67 1.53 5.57
C GLU A 56 8.88 2.48 5.54
N THR A 57 10.06 1.94 5.24
CA THR A 57 11.31 2.70 5.15
C THR A 57 11.50 3.42 3.81
N LEU A 58 10.72 3.09 2.77
CA LEU A 58 10.85 3.70 1.45
C LEU A 58 10.28 5.12 1.42
N LYS A 59 11.08 6.07 0.93
CA LYS A 59 10.73 7.49 0.83
C LYS A 59 10.81 8.00 -0.60
N GLY A 60 10.21 9.16 -0.84
CA GLY A 60 10.30 9.87 -2.12
C GLY A 60 9.73 9.08 -3.31
N ILE A 61 10.42 9.16 -4.45
CA ILE A 61 9.97 8.56 -5.73
C ILE A 61 9.85 7.03 -5.62
N ARG A 62 10.79 6.35 -4.96
CA ARG A 62 10.74 4.89 -4.76
C ARG A 62 9.49 4.45 -4.00
N GLY A 63 9.07 5.23 -2.99
CA GLY A 63 7.81 4.97 -2.28
C GLY A 63 6.59 5.08 -3.21
N LEU A 64 6.59 6.05 -4.12
CA LEU A 64 5.53 6.21 -5.12
C LEU A 64 5.55 5.08 -6.16
N GLU A 65 6.73 4.64 -6.62
CA GLU A 65 6.87 3.50 -7.53
C GLU A 65 6.28 2.23 -6.93
N VAL A 66 6.60 1.95 -5.66
CA VAL A 66 6.05 0.78 -4.95
C VAL A 66 4.54 0.90 -4.78
N LYS A 67 4.01 2.05 -4.36
CA LYS A 67 2.56 2.28 -4.26
C LYS A 67 1.85 2.10 -5.60
N ALA A 68 2.48 2.48 -6.72
CA ALA A 68 1.92 2.25 -8.05
C ALA A 68 1.76 0.75 -8.38
N ARG A 69 2.61 -0.13 -7.85
CA ARG A 69 2.48 -1.59 -8.01
C ARG A 69 1.19 -2.12 -7.38
N PHE A 70 0.79 -1.59 -6.22
CA PHE A 70 -0.48 -1.92 -5.59
C PHE A 70 -1.68 -1.48 -6.46
N LEU A 71 -1.61 -0.29 -7.07
CA LEU A 71 -2.66 0.19 -7.99
C LEU A 71 -2.79 -0.66 -9.25
N ARG A 72 -1.72 -1.33 -9.68
CA ARG A 72 -1.74 -2.27 -10.82
C ARG A 72 -2.15 -3.69 -10.43
N GLY A 73 -2.39 -3.97 -9.15
CA GLY A 73 -2.76 -5.31 -8.67
C GLY A 73 -1.58 -6.28 -8.60
N GLU A 74 -0.33 -5.81 -8.64
CA GLU A 74 0.86 -6.69 -8.56
C GLU A 74 1.10 -7.25 -7.15
N MET A 75 0.41 -6.70 -6.14
CA MET A 75 0.61 -6.99 -4.72
C MET A 75 -0.56 -7.74 -4.08
N GLU A 76 -1.34 -8.49 -4.86
CA GLU A 76 -2.52 -9.22 -4.36
C GLU A 76 -2.17 -10.30 -3.31
N HIS A 77 -0.96 -10.86 -3.33
CA HIS A 77 -0.47 -11.75 -2.27
C HIS A 77 -0.38 -11.07 -0.88
N LEU A 78 -0.34 -9.73 -0.83
CA LEU A 78 -0.34 -8.93 0.42
C LEU A 78 -1.75 -8.49 0.83
N ARG A 79 -2.81 -8.98 0.17
CA ARG A 79 -4.19 -8.57 0.41
C ARG A 79 -4.62 -8.93 1.83
N LEU A 80 -5.18 -7.95 2.54
CA LEU A 80 -5.74 -8.12 3.87
C LEU A 80 -7.27 -8.03 3.85
N ARG A 81 -7.88 -8.68 4.84
CA ARG A 81 -9.28 -8.48 5.23
C ARG A 81 -9.37 -8.23 6.73
N GLU A 82 -10.18 -7.26 7.11
CA GLU A 82 -10.59 -7.09 8.49
C GLU A 82 -11.60 -8.18 8.83
N PHE A 83 -11.37 -8.89 9.91
CA PHE A 83 -12.28 -9.95 10.38
C PHE A 83 -12.76 -9.71 11.81
N GLN A 84 -12.05 -8.86 12.57
CA GLN A 84 -12.47 -8.27 13.82
C GLN A 84 -12.11 -6.78 13.80
N PRO A 85 -12.85 -5.90 14.50
CA PRO A 85 -12.54 -4.47 14.53
C PRO A 85 -11.09 -4.22 14.97
N GLY A 86 -10.30 -3.56 14.12
CA GLY A 86 -8.90 -3.25 14.39
C GLY A 86 -7.91 -4.38 14.09
N LEU A 87 -8.39 -5.58 13.71
CA LEU A 87 -7.56 -6.76 13.46
C LEU A 87 -7.78 -7.33 12.06
N CYS A 88 -6.69 -7.46 11.32
CA CYS A 88 -6.64 -7.91 9.94
C CYS A 88 -5.89 -9.23 9.80
N ARG A 89 -6.24 -9.97 8.76
CA ARG A 89 -5.51 -11.16 8.32
C ARG A 89 -5.35 -11.16 6.82
N TYR A 90 -4.36 -11.88 6.32
CA TYR A 90 -4.22 -12.10 4.89
C TYR A 90 -5.45 -12.84 4.32
N VAL A 91 -5.84 -12.44 3.11
CA VAL A 91 -6.90 -13.11 2.36
C VAL A 91 -6.42 -14.48 1.90
N GLU A 92 -5.20 -14.53 1.36
CA GLU A 92 -4.47 -15.76 1.03
C GLU A 92 -3.53 -16.13 2.19
N ARG A 93 -2.92 -17.32 2.18
CA ARG A 93 -2.05 -17.74 3.30
C ARG A 93 -0.86 -16.79 3.44
N ALA A 94 -0.56 -16.37 4.68
CA ALA A 94 0.55 -15.49 5.00
C ALA A 94 1.92 -16.03 4.51
N ASP A 95 2.05 -17.34 4.29
CA ASP A 95 3.26 -17.94 3.74
C ASP A 95 3.58 -17.55 2.29
N GLN A 96 2.63 -16.97 1.57
CA GLN A 96 2.80 -16.44 0.21
C GLN A 96 3.10 -14.94 0.20
N ALA A 97 2.96 -14.26 1.34
CA ALA A 97 3.35 -12.88 1.55
C ALA A 97 4.83 -12.84 1.97
N VAL A 98 5.72 -12.68 1.00
CA VAL A 98 7.19 -12.62 1.22
C VAL A 98 7.60 -11.29 1.84
#